data_AF-A0A7J6F6V1-F1
#
_entry.id   AF-A0A7J6F6V1-F1
#
_cell.length_a   1.000
_cell.length_b   1.000
_cell.length_c   1.000
_cell.angle_alpha   90.00
_cell.angle_beta   90.00
_cell.angle_gamma   90.00
#
_symmetry.space_group_name_H-M   'P 1'
#
loop_
_entity.id
_entity.type
_entity.pdbx_description
1 polymer ?
#
loop_
_entity_poly.entity_id
_entity_poly.type
_entity_poly.pdbx_seq_one_letter_code
_entity_poly.pdbx_strand_id
1 'polypeptide(L)'
;MEDEREEVGLSSIKKLASCDKGTRDKALTFLLDTWLPTHTLISEDLMKKLWKGLFYCVWHADKVPVQSQLADSLSTLIPKLDLSLSLQYFSVFLLTMRREWSGIDVYSFRNV
;
A
#
# COMPACT_ATOMS: atom_id res chain seq x y z
N MET A 1 -3.56 18.00 -15.10
CA MET A 1 -4.58 16.93 -14.98
C MET A 1 -3.98 15.59 -14.55
N GLU A 2 -3.08 14.94 -15.30
CA GLU A 2 -2.41 13.70 -14.82
C GLU A 2 -1.43 13.99 -13.65
N ASP A 3 -0.57 15.00 -13.82
CA ASP A 3 0.43 15.38 -12.80
C ASP A 3 -0.19 15.80 -11.46
N GLU A 4 -1.34 16.49 -11.51
CA GLU A 4 -2.10 16.88 -10.30
C GLU A 4 -2.68 15.64 -9.59
N ARG A 5 -3.14 14.63 -10.33
CA ARG A 5 -3.62 13.36 -9.74
C ARG A 5 -2.49 12.59 -9.10
N GLU A 6 -1.32 12.55 -9.74
CA GLU A 6 -0.12 11.94 -9.16
C GLU A 6 0.35 12.69 -7.89
N GLU A 7 0.30 14.03 -7.89
CA GLU A 7 0.63 14.84 -6.72
C GLU A 7 -0.33 14.58 -5.55
N VAL A 8 -1.63 14.49 -5.82
CA VAL A 8 -2.65 14.12 -4.83
C VAL A 8 -2.37 12.72 -4.26
N GLY A 9 -2.03 11.76 -5.11
CA GLY A 9 -1.62 10.42 -4.70
C GLY A 9 -0.40 10.44 -3.80
N LEU A 10 0.66 11.14 -4.20
CA LEU A 10 1.89 11.28 -3.44
C LEU A 10 1.67 11.93 -2.06
N SER A 11 0.84 12.97 -2.00
CA SER A 11 0.45 13.63 -0.75
C SER A 11 -0.25 12.66 0.21
N SER A 12 -1.17 11.83 -0.30
CA SER A 12 -1.86 10.82 0.50
C SER A 12 -0.94 9.67 0.92
N ILE A 13 0.00 9.23 0.07
CA ILE A 13 1.01 8.22 0.44
C ILE A 13 1.87 8.70 1.61
N LYS A 14 2.28 9.96 1.63
CA LYS A 14 3.05 10.52 2.76
C LYS A 14 2.28 10.46 4.08
N LYS A 15 0.95 10.58 4.05
CA LYS A 15 0.09 10.49 5.25
C LYS A 15 0.03 9.10 5.86
N LEU A 16 0.37 8.04 5.11
CA LEU A 16 0.49 6.68 5.64
C LEU A 16 1.58 6.57 6.72
N ALA A 17 2.58 7.46 6.69
CA ALA A 17 3.64 7.53 7.70
C ALA A 17 3.29 8.40 8.93
N SER A 18 2.06 8.92 9.03
CA SER A 18 1.63 9.75 10.16
C SER A 18 1.57 8.94 11.47
N CYS A 19 1.97 9.54 12.59
CA CYS A 19 1.80 8.93 13.91
C CYS A 19 0.32 8.85 14.33
N ASP A 20 -0.54 9.72 13.80
CA ASP A 20 -1.97 9.72 14.07
C ASP A 20 -2.71 8.62 13.30
N LYS A 21 -3.37 7.72 14.04
CA LYS A 21 -4.12 6.60 13.45
C LYS A 21 -5.24 7.08 12.54
N GLY A 22 -6.00 8.11 12.95
CA GLY A 22 -7.12 8.62 12.16
C GLY A 22 -6.67 9.16 10.79
N THR A 23 -5.52 9.81 10.73
CA THR A 23 -4.89 10.30 9.51
C THR A 23 -4.45 9.15 8.60
N ARG A 24 -3.81 8.11 9.16
CA ARG A 24 -3.39 6.93 8.39
C ARG A 24 -4.59 6.19 7.79
N ASP A 25 -5.61 5.93 8.61
CA ASP A 25 -6.79 5.16 8.17
C ASP A 25 -7.54 5.91 7.06
N LYS A 26 -7.72 7.24 7.20
CA LYS A 26 -8.31 8.08 6.15
C LYS A 26 -7.49 8.07 4.87
N ALA A 27 -6.16 8.14 4.98
CA ALA A 27 -5.28 8.09 3.82
C ALA A 27 -5.36 6.74 3.10
N LEU A 28 -5.41 5.64 3.87
CA LEU A 28 -5.55 4.29 3.35
C LEU A 28 -6.87 4.13 2.59
N THR A 29 -8.00 4.45 3.23
CA THR A 29 -9.33 4.41 2.60
C THR A 29 -9.38 5.26 1.34
N PHE A 30 -8.86 6.49 1.37
CA PHE A 30 -8.82 7.35 0.19
C PHE A 30 -7.99 6.73 -0.96
N LEU A 31 -6.81 6.18 -0.66
CA LEU A 31 -5.94 5.58 -1.67
C LEU A 31 -6.59 4.35 -2.34
N LEU A 32 -7.16 3.46 -1.53
CA LEU A 32 -7.73 2.20 -2.01
C LEU A 32 -9.10 2.39 -2.68
N ASP A 33 -9.99 3.19 -2.08
CA ASP A 33 -11.39 3.25 -2.52
C ASP A 33 -11.66 4.41 -3.48
N THR A 34 -10.82 5.44 -3.53
CA THR A 34 -11.04 6.63 -4.36
C THR A 34 -9.95 6.85 -5.39
N TRP A 35 -8.69 6.86 -4.99
CA TRP A 35 -7.61 7.28 -5.89
C TRP A 35 -7.18 6.18 -6.88
N LEU A 36 -6.88 4.96 -6.41
CA LEU A 36 -6.47 3.85 -7.30
C LEU A 36 -7.51 3.52 -8.38
N PRO A 37 -8.82 3.40 -8.08
CA PRO A 37 -9.82 3.07 -9.09
C PRO A 37 -9.99 4.12 -10.20
N THR A 38 -9.47 5.34 -10.02
CA THR A 38 -9.55 6.42 -11.04
C THR A 38 -8.45 6.35 -12.09
N HIS A 39 -7.51 5.40 -11.98
CA HIS A 39 -6.38 5.26 -12.89
C HIS A 39 -6.46 3.95 -13.70
N THR A 40 -5.91 3.98 -14.91
CA THR A 40 -5.66 2.77 -15.74
C THR A 40 -4.20 2.34 -15.69
N LEU A 41 -3.30 3.29 -15.46
CA LEU A 41 -1.88 3.08 -15.22
C LEU A 41 -1.36 4.22 -14.33
N ILE A 42 -0.28 3.95 -13.61
CA ILE A 42 0.41 4.93 -12.77
C ILE A 42 1.90 4.84 -13.07
N SER A 43 2.66 5.93 -12.89
CA SER A 43 4.12 5.82 -12.98
C SER A 43 4.68 4.75 -12.03
N GLU A 44 5.65 3.98 -12.51
CA GLU A 44 6.22 2.86 -11.75
C GLU A 44 6.84 3.33 -10.42
N ASP A 45 7.44 4.51 -10.41
CA ASP A 45 8.03 5.11 -9.21
C ASP A 45 6.98 5.50 -8.17
N LEU A 46 5.81 6.00 -8.60
CA LEU A 46 4.73 6.32 -7.68
C LEU A 46 4.08 5.03 -7.13
N MET A 47 3.92 4.00 -7.97
CA MET A 47 3.43 2.69 -7.54
C MET A 47 4.38 2.03 -6.52
N LYS A 48 5.70 2.14 -6.71
CA LYS A 48 6.70 1.68 -5.72
C LYS A 48 6.60 2.43 -4.40
N LYS A 49 6.41 3.76 -4.43
CA LYS A 49 6.21 4.57 -3.22
C LYS A 49 4.94 4.19 -2.48
N LEU A 50 3.84 3.97 -3.22
CA LEU A 50 2.58 3.48 -2.67
C LEU A 50 2.78 2.16 -1.93
N TRP A 51 3.35 1.15 -2.60
CA TRP A 51 3.54 -0.16 -2.01
C TRP A 51 4.48 -0.17 -0.81
N LYS A 52 5.51 0.68 -0.82
CA LYS A 52 6.35 0.88 0.37
C LYS A 52 5.52 1.41 1.54
N GLY A 53 4.65 2.40 1.32
CA GLY A 53 3.76 2.92 2.35
C GLY A 53 2.77 1.87 2.87
N LEU A 54 2.11 1.15 1.97
CA LEU A 54 1.17 0.07 2.31
C LEU A 54 1.86 -1.06 3.09
N PHE A 55 3.06 -1.46 2.67
CA PHE A 55 3.85 -2.48 3.36
C PHE A 55 4.12 -2.08 4.80
N TYR A 56 4.56 -0.83 5.05
CA TYR A 56 4.76 -0.35 6.42
C TYR A 56 3.47 -0.30 7.23
N CYS A 57 2.33 0.06 6.62
CA CYS A 57 1.03 0.01 7.32
C CYS A 57 0.67 -1.40 7.77
N VAL A 58 0.91 -2.42 6.94
CA VAL A 58 0.66 -3.83 7.30
C VAL A 58 1.68 -4.30 8.33
N TRP A 59 2.96 -4.05 8.10
CA TRP A 59 4.06 -4.57 8.92
C TRP A 59 4.08 -3.99 10.34
N HIS A 60 3.77 -2.70 10.50
CA HIS A 60 3.70 -2.05 11.81
C HIS A 60 2.34 -2.17 12.49
N ALA A 61 1.39 -2.95 11.96
CA ALA A 61 0.15 -3.22 12.67
C ALA A 61 0.43 -4.16 13.86
N ASP A 62 0.09 -3.71 15.07
CA ASP A 62 0.45 -4.37 16.34
C ASP A 62 -0.10 -5.79 16.52
N LYS A 63 -1.16 -6.15 15.79
CA LYS A 63 -1.90 -7.40 16.02
C LYS A 63 -2.11 -8.18 14.72
N VAL A 64 -1.86 -9.48 14.76
CA VAL A 64 -2.06 -10.41 13.63
C VAL A 64 -3.47 -10.31 13.01
N PRO A 65 -4.58 -10.21 13.77
CA PRO A 65 -5.91 -10.01 13.16
C PRO A 65 -6.02 -8.73 12.33
N VAL A 66 -5.35 -7.64 12.75
CA VAL A 66 -5.34 -6.37 12.02
C VAL A 66 -4.53 -6.53 10.73
N GLN A 67 -3.40 -7.25 10.78
CA GLN A 67 -2.61 -7.56 9.59
C GLN A 67 -3.41 -8.37 8.57
N SER A 68 -4.17 -9.38 9.02
CA SER A 68 -5.06 -10.17 8.16
C SER A 68 -6.14 -9.31 7.52
N GLN A 69 -6.82 -8.46 8.31
CA GLN A 69 -7.86 -7.57 7.79
C GLN A 69 -7.33 -6.59 6.73
N LEU A 70 -6.11 -6.07 6.95
CA LEU A 70 -5.45 -5.20 5.97
C LEU A 70 -5.09 -5.99 4.71
N ALA A 71 -4.57 -7.21 4.83
CA ALA A 71 -4.27 -8.07 3.69
C ALA A 71 -5.54 -8.41 2.87
N ASP A 72 -6.65 -8.69 3.55
CA ASP A 72 -7.96 -8.93 2.91
C ASP A 72 -8.42 -7.68 2.16
N SER A 73 -8.33 -6.50 2.80
CA SER A 73 -8.68 -5.22 2.17
C SER A 73 -7.87 -4.97 0.90
N LEU A 74 -6.55 -5.19 0.93
CA LEU A 74 -5.67 -5.01 -0.21
C LEU A 74 -5.95 -6.03 -1.33
N SER A 75 -6.27 -7.28 -1.00
CA SER A 75 -6.57 -8.31 -2.01
C SER A 75 -7.91 -8.06 -2.71
N THR A 76 -8.92 -7.55 -1.99
CA THR A 76 -10.23 -7.20 -2.58
C THR A 76 -10.16 -6.01 -3.54
N LEU A 77 -9.06 -5.27 -3.55
CA LEU A 77 -8.85 -4.16 -4.48
C LEU A 77 -8.56 -4.64 -5.90
N ILE A 78 -7.77 -5.70 -6.06
CA ILE A 78 -7.32 -6.23 -7.36
C ILE A 78 -8.46 -6.37 -8.39
N PRO A 79 -9.60 -7.02 -8.08
CA PRO A 79 -10.69 -7.19 -9.03
C PRO A 79 -11.47 -5.89 -9.34
N LYS A 80 -11.26 -4.80 -8.59
CA LYS A 80 -11.92 -3.51 -8.79
C LYS A 80 -11.14 -2.57 -9.71
N LEU A 81 -9.88 -2.90 -10.01
CA LEU A 81 -8.99 -2.08 -10.84
C LEU A 81 -9.06 -2.48 -12.31
N ASP A 82 -8.62 -1.57 -13.19
CA ASP A 82 -8.35 -1.91 -14.59
C ASP A 82 -7.35 -3.07 -14.70
N LEU A 83 -7.43 -3.88 -15.76
CA LEU A 83 -6.54 -5.02 -15.96
C LEU A 83 -5.06 -4.61 -15.98
N SER A 84 -4.72 -3.50 -16.63
CA SER A 84 -3.34 -3.02 -16.72
C SER A 84 -2.83 -2.56 -15.35
N LEU A 85 -3.68 -1.82 -14.62
CA LEU A 85 -3.36 -1.34 -13.29
C LEU A 85 -3.25 -2.47 -12.27
N SER A 86 -4.14 -3.45 -12.31
CA SER A 86 -4.14 -4.60 -11.39
C SER A 86 -2.86 -5.45 -11.57
N LEU A 87 -2.43 -5.69 -12.81
CA LEU A 87 -1.17 -6.36 -13.10
C LEU A 87 0.03 -5.55 -12.61
N GLN A 88 0.04 -4.23 -12.82
CA GLN A 88 1.10 -3.35 -12.32
C GLN A 88 1.14 -3.36 -10.78
N TYR A 89 -0.01 -3.20 -10.13
CA TYR A 89 -0.17 -3.22 -8.68
C TYR A 89 0.35 -4.54 -8.11
N PHE A 90 -0.06 -5.67 -8.66
CA PHE A 90 0.39 -6.99 -8.19
C PHE A 90 1.87 -7.26 -8.48
N SER A 91 2.41 -6.77 -9.60
CA SER A 91 3.84 -6.92 -9.91
C SER A 91 4.72 -6.17 -8.91
N VAL A 92 4.33 -4.94 -8.56
CA VAL A 92 5.07 -4.12 -7.58
C VAL A 92 4.89 -4.65 -6.16
N PHE A 93 3.74 -5.25 -5.83
CA PHE A 93 3.56 -6.03 -4.60
C PHE A 93 4.62 -7.12 -4.46
N LEU A 94 4.74 -8.02 -5.44
CA LEU A 94 5.70 -9.13 -5.40
C LEU A 94 7.14 -8.61 -5.30
N LEU A 95 7.46 -7.53 -6.02
CA LEU A 95 8.76 -6.87 -5.94
C LEU A 95 9.05 -6.36 -4.51
N THR A 96 8.06 -5.73 -3.88
CA THR A 96 8.16 -5.18 -2.53
C THR A 96 8.34 -6.30 -1.51
N MET A 97 7.49 -7.33 -1.56
CA MET A 97 7.59 -8.49 -0.68
C MET A 97 8.96 -9.17 -0.79
N ARG A 98 9.46 -9.41 -2.00
CA ARG A 98 10.78 -10.01 -2.22
C ARG A 98 11.92 -9.18 -1.62
N ARG A 99 11.86 -7.84 -1.73
CA ARG A 99 12.89 -6.93 -1.23
C ARG A 99 12.90 -6.86 0.30
N GLU A 100 11.72 -6.81 0.90
CA GLU A 100 11.60 -6.66 2.35
C GLU A 100 11.70 -8.02 3.08
N TRP A 101 11.54 -9.15 2.37
CA TRP A 101 11.61 -10.51 2.93
C TRP A 101 12.86 -10.78 3.76
N SER A 102 14.03 -10.31 3.34
CA SER A 102 15.27 -10.46 4.10
C SER A 102 15.31 -9.65 5.40
N GLY A 103 14.52 -8.57 5.49
CA GLY A 103 14.41 -7.74 6.69
C GLY A 103 13.41 -8.28 7.72
N ILE A 104 12.40 -9.03 7.26
CA ILE A 104 11.35 -9.66 8.08
C ILE A 104 11.96 -10.69 9.06
N ASP A 105 12.90 -11.50 8.57
CA ASP A 105 13.50 -12.61 9.32
C ASP A 105 14.33 -12.15 10.55
N VAL A 106 14.85 -10.92 10.53
CA VAL A 106 15.68 -10.39 11.61
C VAL A 106 14.86 -10.02 12.87
N TYR A 107 13.57 -9.72 12.74
CA TYR A 107 12.73 -9.27 13.87
C TYR A 107 11.85 -10.37 14.47
N SER A 108 11.67 -11.50 13.79
CA SER A 108 10.83 -12.61 14.28
C SER A 108 11.49 -13.43 15.41
N PHE A 109 12.81 -13.31 15.62
CA PHE A 109 13.57 -14.07 16.62
C PHE A 109 13.74 -13.37 17.98
N ARG A 110 12.95 -12.33 18.29
CA ARG A 110 13.07 -11.58 19.54
C ARG A 110 11.84 -11.61 20.45
N ASN A 111 10.88 -12.49 20.20
CA ASN A 111 9.69 -12.70 21.04
C ASN A 111 9.37 -14.19 21.24
N VAL A 112 10.38 -15.01 21.56
CA VAL A 112 10.20 -16.30 22.22
C VAL A 112 11.12 -16.35 23.42
#